data_AF-A0A528V000-F1
#
_entry.id   AF-A0A528V000-F1
#
_cell.length_a   1.000
_cell.length_b   1.000
_cell.length_c   1.000
_cell.angle_alpha   90.00
_cell.angle_beta   90.00
_cell.angle_gamma   90.00
#
_symmetry.space_group_name_H-M   'P 1'
#
loop_
_entity.id
_entity.type
_entity.pdbx_description
1 polymer ?
#
loop_
_entity_poly.entity_id
_entity_poly.type
_entity_poly.pdbx_seq_one_letter_code
_entity_poly.pdbx_strand_id
1 'polypeptide(L)' 'IKSAYRKLAKEYHPDQNPDPKAKERFAAANQAYEIVGDEKNRAAFDRGEIDAEGKPRFQGFEGAAGGADPFAGFRRQQG' A
#
# COMPACT_ATOMS: atom_id res chain seq x y z
N ILE A 1 5.83 16.60 -2.57
CA ILE A 1 6.25 15.17 -2.58
C ILE A 1 6.47 14.62 -4.00
N LYS A 2 5.53 14.82 -4.95
CA LYS A 2 5.73 14.46 -6.38
C LYS A 2 7.07 14.90 -6.99
N SER A 3 7.48 16.14 -6.74
CA SER A 3 8.76 16.68 -7.24
C SER A 3 9.98 15.96 -6.66
N ALA A 4 9.94 15.57 -5.38
CA ALA A 4 11.02 14.82 -4.73
C ALA A 4 11.09 13.39 -5.25
N TYR A 5 9.94 12.71 -5.40
CA TYR A 5 9.85 11.39 -6.01
C TYR A 5 10.41 11.39 -7.44
N ARG A 6 10.06 12.39 -8.27
CA ARG A 6 10.61 12.49 -9.63
C ARG A 6 12.13 12.72 -9.68
N LYS A 7 12.72 13.36 -8.66
CA LYS A 7 14.18 13.50 -8.55
C LYS A 7 14.82 12.16 -8.21
N LEU A 8 14.31 11.48 -7.17
CA LEU A 8 14.78 10.15 -6.75
C LEU A 8 14.64 9.11 -7.86
N ALA A 9 13.52 9.14 -8.61
CA ALA A 9 13.26 8.22 -9.71
C ALA A 9 14.26 8.36 -10.86
N LYS A 10 14.74 9.57 -11.13
CA LYS A 10 15.80 9.81 -12.13
C LYS A 10 17.18 9.39 -11.62
N GLU A 11 17.45 9.66 -10.35
CA GLU A 11 18.74 9.37 -9.71
C GLU A 11 18.99 7.86 -9.51
N TYR A 12 17.92 7.11 -9.26
CA TYR A 12 17.96 5.65 -9.07
C TYR A 12 17.40 4.86 -10.24
N HIS A 13 17.23 5.47 -11.41
CA HIS A 13 16.72 4.76 -12.58
C HIS A 13 17.71 3.67 -13.01
N PRO A 14 17.28 2.41 -13.22
CA PRO A 14 18.18 1.29 -13.53
C PRO A 14 18.94 1.48 -14.86
N ASP A 15 18.39 2.31 -15.76
CA ASP A 15 19.01 2.65 -17.04
C ASP A 15 20.16 3.69 -16.90
N GLN A 16 20.16 4.47 -15.83
CA GLN A 16 21.21 5.46 -15.54
C GLN A 16 22.17 5.01 -14.43
N ASN A 17 21.73 4.07 -13.59
CA ASN A 17 22.49 3.61 -12.45
C ASN A 17 22.51 2.07 -12.39
N PRO A 18 23.63 1.43 -12.75
CA PRO A 18 23.77 -0.03 -12.73
C PRO A 18 23.95 -0.62 -11.33
N ASP A 19 23.90 0.20 -10.27
CA ASP A 19 24.05 -0.25 -8.90
C ASP A 19 22.82 -1.08 -8.47
N PRO A 20 22.99 -2.34 -8.00
CA PRO A 20 21.89 -3.15 -7.49
C PRO A 20 21.14 -2.47 -6.32
N LYS A 21 21.80 -1.59 -5.57
CA LYS A 21 21.16 -0.80 -4.49
C LYS A 21 20.25 0.31 -5.02
N ALA A 22 20.42 0.75 -6.27
CA ALA A 22 19.53 1.73 -6.88
C ALA A 22 18.11 1.15 -7.01
N LYS A 23 18.00 -0.14 -7.36
CA LYS A 23 16.71 -0.85 -7.43
C LYS A 23 16.00 -0.90 -6.08
N GLU A 24 16.72 -1.18 -4.99
CA GLU A 24 16.17 -1.19 -3.63
C GLU A 24 15.71 0.21 -3.21
N ARG A 25 16.53 1.24 -3.45
CA ARG A 25 16.19 2.64 -3.14
C ARG A 25 15.01 3.13 -3.98
N PHE A 26 14.94 2.75 -5.25
CA PHE A 26 13.81 3.06 -6.13
C PHE A 26 12.52 2.38 -5.64
N ALA A 27 12.59 1.10 -5.25
CA ALA A 27 11.45 0.38 -4.70
C ALA A 27 10.95 1.02 -3.39
N ALA A 28 11.86 1.39 -2.48
CA ALA A 28 11.52 2.07 -1.24
C ALA A 28 10.90 3.47 -1.49
N ALA A 29 11.44 4.23 -2.46
CA ALA A 29 10.87 5.52 -2.85
C ALA A 29 9.47 5.38 -3.49
N ASN A 30 9.25 4.33 -4.27
CA ASN A 30 7.93 3.98 -4.80
C ASN A 30 6.93 3.70 -3.68
N GLN A 31 7.28 2.81 -2.74
CA GLN A 31 6.41 2.45 -1.62
C GLN A 31 6.04 3.67 -0.76
N ALA A 32 7.03 4.51 -0.43
CA ALA A 32 6.77 5.75 0.29
C ALA A 32 5.83 6.67 -0.51
N TYR A 33 6.02 6.77 -1.82
CA TYR A 33 5.19 7.62 -2.68
C TYR A 33 3.74 7.14 -2.82
N GLU A 34 3.47 5.83 -2.83
CA GLU A 34 2.10 5.30 -2.82
C GLU A 34 1.31 5.73 -1.58
N ILE A 35 2.01 5.88 -0.44
CA ILE A 35 1.42 6.29 0.84
C ILE A 35 1.33 7.81 0.94
N VAL A 36 2.47 8.50 0.85
CA VAL A 36 2.52 9.96 1.10
C VAL A 36 2.20 10.80 -0.14
N GLY A 37 2.04 10.17 -1.30
CA GLY A 37 1.72 10.82 -2.57
C GLY A 37 0.25 11.19 -2.70
N ASP A 38 -0.65 10.45 -2.04
CA ASP A 38 -2.07 10.76 -1.93
C ASP A 38 -2.39 11.21 -0.50
N GLU A 39 -3.12 12.31 -0.38
CA GLU A 39 -3.52 12.87 0.91
C GLU A 39 -4.43 11.92 1.69
N LYS A 40 -5.26 11.13 1.00
CA LYS A 40 -6.12 10.10 1.60
C LYS A 40 -5.31 8.95 2.16
N ASN A 41 -4.36 8.41 1.38
CA ASN A 41 -3.49 7.32 1.82
C ASN A 41 -2.61 7.78 2.98
N ARG A 42 -2.05 8.98 2.90
CA ARG A 42 -1.27 9.57 3.99
C ARG A 42 -2.09 9.64 5.27
N ALA A 43 -3.30 10.19 5.18
CA ALA A 43 -4.17 10.29 6.35
C ALA A 43 -4.59 8.90 6.88
N ALA A 44 -4.82 7.92 6.01
CA ALA A 44 -5.09 6.54 6.41
C ALA A 44 -3.88 5.89 7.10
N PHE A 45 -2.66 6.15 6.62
CA PHE A 45 -1.42 5.64 7.24
C PHE A 45 -1.18 6.28 8.60
N ASP A 46 -1.39 7.61 8.70
CA ASP A 46 -1.30 8.36 9.94
C ASP A 46 -2.36 7.88 10.97
N ARG A 47 -3.53 7.41 10.50
CA ARG A 47 -4.57 6.77 11.31
C ARG A 47 -4.32 5.28 11.61
N GLY A 48 -3.30 4.67 11.01
CA GLY A 48 -3.01 3.23 11.13
C GLY A 48 -3.93 2.30 10.31
N GLU A 49 -4.78 2.86 9.45
CA GLU A 49 -5.70 2.13 8.57
C GLU A 49 -4.97 1.41 7.42
N ILE A 50 -3.80 1.90 7.01
CA ILE A 50 -2.97 1.27 5.97
C ILE A 50 -1.55 1.03 6.48
N ASP A 51 -0.88 0.00 5.95
CA ASP A 51 0.50 -0.36 6.31
C ASP A 51 1.55 0.38 5.46
N ALA A 52 2.83 0.09 5.72
CA ALA A 52 3.97 0.66 4.99
C ALA A 52 4.05 0.20 3.51
N GLU A 53 3.14 -0.67 3.08
CA GLU A 53 2.98 -1.12 1.69
C GLU A 53 1.76 -0.44 1.03
N GLY A 54 1.07 0.45 1.74
CA GLY A 54 -0.15 1.12 1.26
C GLY A 54 -1.37 0.21 1.26
N LYS A 55 -1.29 -0.97 1.87
CA LYS A 55 -2.41 -1.91 1.94
C LYS A 55 -3.26 -1.58 3.16
N PRO A 56 -4.60 -1.66 3.05
CA PRO A 56 -5.46 -1.55 4.22
C PRO A 56 -5.06 -2.62 5.24
N ARG A 57 -4.61 -2.17 6.41
CA ARG A 57 -4.59 -3.01 7.60
C ARG A 57 -6.05 -3.30 7.85
N PHE A 58 -6.47 -4.54 7.62
CA PHE A 58 -7.84 -4.96 7.82
C PHE A 58 -8.13 -4.95 9.34
N GLN A 59 -8.29 -3.76 9.91
CA GLN A 59 -8.70 -3.52 11.28
C GLN A 59 -10.23 -3.68 11.35
N GLY A 60 -10.69 -4.86 10.94
CA GLY A 60 -12.10 -5.13 10.69
C GLY A 60 -12.49 -6.60 10.71
N PHE A 61 -11.55 -7.52 10.98
CA PHE A 61 -11.88 -8.93 11.21
C PHE A 61 -11.25 -9.51 12.49
N GLU A 62 -10.99 -8.65 13.48
CA GLU A 62 -10.66 -9.07 14.86
C GLU A 62 -11.66 -8.48 15.87
N GLY A 63 -12.89 -8.27 15.40
CA GLY A 63 -14.06 -7.86 16.17
C GLY A 63 -15.41 -8.28 15.54
N ALA A 64 -15.38 -8.71 14.28
CA ALA A 64 -16.52 -9.30 13.57
C ALA A 64 -16.36 -10.82 13.32
N ALA A 65 -15.51 -11.49 14.12
CA ALA A 65 -15.55 -12.95 14.28
C ALA A 65 -16.78 -13.41 15.11
N GLY A 66 -17.87 -12.64 15.06
CA GLY A 66 -19.22 -13.05 15.37
C GLY A 66 -19.99 -13.27 14.06
N GLY A 67 -19.65 -14.33 13.33
CA GLY A 67 -20.60 -15.05 12.47
C GLY A 67 -21.09 -14.36 11.19
N ALA A 68 -20.21 -13.85 10.33
CA ALA A 68 -20.60 -13.53 8.96
C ALA A 68 -19.56 -14.06 7.96
N ASP A 69 -19.75 -15.32 7.55
CA ASP A 69 -19.10 -15.85 6.35
C ASP A 69 -19.48 -14.96 5.15
N PRO A 70 -18.52 -14.38 4.42
CA PRO A 70 -18.79 -13.57 3.22
C PRO A 70 -19.40 -14.38 2.06
N PHE A 71 -19.50 -15.70 2.23
CA PHE A 71 -20.18 -16.65 1.33
C PHE A 71 -21.55 -17.13 1.85
N ALA A 72 -22.02 -16.67 3.02
CA ALA A 72 -23.33 -17.06 3.57
C ALA A 72 -24.51 -16.64 2.67
N GLY A 73 -24.36 -15.55 1.90
CA GLY A 73 -25.34 -15.14 0.89
C GLY A 73 -25.45 -16.09 -0.30
N PHE A 74 -24.38 -16.83 -0.61
CA PHE A 74 -24.32 -17.75 -1.75
C PHE A 74 -24.85 -19.16 -1.42
N ARG A 75 -24.86 -19.53 -0.13
CA ARG A 75 -25.34 -20.85 0.34
C ARG A 75 -26.87 -20.93 0.49
N ARG A 76 -27.58 -19.79 0.50
CA ARG A 76 -29.04 -19.74 0.78
C ARG A 76 -29.95 -19.86 -0.45
N GLN A 77 -29.40 -20.09 -1.64
CA GLN A 77 -30.17 -20.16 -2.90
C GLN A 77 -30.10 -21.54 -3.59
N GLN A 78 -29.64 -22.58 -2.90
CA GLN A 78 -29.89 -23.97 -3.29
C GLN A 78 -30.46 -24.72 -2.08
N GLY A 79 -31.77 -24.56 -1.89
CA GLY A 79 -32.63 -25.39 -1.06
C GLY A 79 -33.88 -25.70 -1.86
#